data_AF-A0A3D4TG08-F1
#
_entry.id   AF-A0A3D4TG08-F1
#
_cell.length_a   1.000
_cell.length_b   1.000
_cell.length_c   1.000
_cell.angle_alpha   90.00
_cell.angle_beta   90.00
_cell.angle_gamma   90.00
#
_symmetry.space_group_name_H-M   'P 1'
#
loop_
_entity.id
_entity.type
_entity.pdbx_description
1 polymer ?
#
loop_
_entity_poly.entity_id
_entity_poly.type
_entity_poly.pdbx_seq_one_letter_code
_entity_poly.pdbx_strand_id
1 'polypeptide(L)'
;MAFDIEMIRKVYSEMPAKVDAAKKALGRPLTLAEKILFAHLHTDMQLADFERGKSYVDFAPDRVAMQDATAQMALLQFMQAGRPKVAVPSTVHCDHLIVAKDNSKTDLDRAVNES
;
A
#
# COMPACT_ATOMS: atom_id res chain seq x y z
N MET A 1 15.99 -12.48 -2.59
CA MET A 1 16.35 -11.11 -2.15
C MET A 1 15.05 -10.35 -1.94
N ALA A 2 14.85 -9.65 -0.83
CA ALA A 2 13.60 -8.90 -0.63
C ALA A 2 13.53 -7.73 -1.63
N PHE A 3 12.41 -7.61 -2.35
CA PHE A 3 12.13 -6.44 -3.20
C PHE A 3 12.15 -5.17 -2.34
N ASP A 4 12.67 -4.08 -2.89
CA ASP A 4 12.72 -2.76 -2.25
C ASP A 4 13.39 -2.70 -0.85
N ILE A 5 14.41 -3.55 -0.62
CA ILE A 5 15.07 -3.63 0.69
C ILE A 5 15.63 -2.30 1.20
N GLU A 6 16.08 -1.42 0.32
CA GLU A 6 16.59 -0.09 0.69
C GLU A 6 15.49 0.82 1.21
N MET A 7 14.32 0.82 0.56
CA MET A 7 13.14 1.55 1.03
C MET A 7 12.72 1.04 2.42
N ILE A 8 12.64 -0.29 2.60
CA ILE A 8 12.25 -0.90 3.88
C ILE A 8 13.22 -0.49 4.99
N ARG A 9 14.54 -0.54 4.73
CA ARG A 9 15.56 -0.09 5.68
C ARG A 9 15.40 1.37 6.05
N LYS A 10 15.14 2.23 5.07
CA LYS A 10 14.90 3.66 5.29
C LYS A 10 13.68 3.88 6.20
N VAL A 11 12.53 3.29 5.88
CA VAL A 11 11.30 3.41 6.68
C VAL A 11 11.55 3.02 8.13
N TYR A 12 12.15 1.86 8.39
CA TYR A 12 12.43 1.42 9.76
C TYR A 12 13.49 2.26 10.47
N SER A 13 14.45 2.85 9.75
CA SER A 13 15.44 3.76 10.35
C SER A 13 14.82 5.08 10.83
N GLU A 14 13.81 5.58 10.12
CA GLU A 14 13.12 6.84 10.45
C GLU A 14 11.98 6.65 11.46
N MET A 15 11.39 5.45 11.51
CA MET A 15 10.19 5.17 12.28
C MET A 15 10.30 5.50 13.78
N PRO A 16 11.40 5.22 14.50
CA PRO A 16 11.52 5.56 15.92
C PRO A 16 11.35 7.06 16.18
N ALA A 17 12.02 7.91 15.39
CA ALA A 17 11.97 9.35 15.55
C ALA A 17 10.54 9.90 15.28
N LYS A 18 9.87 9.41 14.24
CA LYS A 18 8.48 9.80 13.92
C LYS A 18 7.50 9.38 15.02
N VAL A 19 7.65 8.16 15.54
CA VAL A 19 6.81 7.64 16.63
C VAL A 19 7.00 8.43 17.92
N ASP A 20 8.23 8.78 18.26
CA ASP A 20 8.50 9.54 19.49
C ASP A 20 8.05 11.00 19.37
N ALA A 21 8.16 11.61 18.19
CA ALA A 21 7.55 12.91 17.90
C ALA A 21 6.02 12.87 18.10
N ALA A 22 5.34 11.86 17.56
CA ALA A 22 3.90 11.68 17.72
C ALA A 22 3.50 11.45 19.19
N LYS A 23 4.20 10.57 19.92
CA LYS A 23 3.94 10.37 21.36
C LYS A 23 4.08 11.66 22.15
N LYS A 24 5.13 12.45 21.88
CA LYS A 24 5.39 13.72 22.56
C LYS A 24 4.30 14.75 22.25
N ALA A 25 3.87 14.85 21.00
CA ALA A 25 2.82 15.76 20.58
C ALA A 25 1.45 15.43 21.20
N LEU A 26 1.14 14.13 21.33
CA LEU A 26 -0.14 13.65 21.79
C LEU A 26 -0.22 13.44 23.32
N GLY A 27 0.93 13.38 24.00
CA GLY A 27 1.00 13.22 25.45
C GLY A 27 0.46 11.87 25.97
N ARG A 28 0.37 10.84 25.11
CA ARG A 28 -0.17 9.53 25.46
C ARG A 28 0.59 8.37 24.79
N PRO A 29 0.54 7.15 25.35
CA PRO A 29 1.02 5.96 24.66
C PRO A 29 0.27 5.72 23.34
N LEU A 30 0.97 5.14 22.37
CA LEU A 30 0.42 4.75 21.07
C LEU A 30 0.34 3.23 20.94
N THR A 31 -0.76 2.75 20.39
CA THR A 31 -0.93 1.37 19.92
C THR A 31 0.01 1.10 18.73
N LEU A 32 0.20 -0.17 18.37
CA LEU A 32 1.03 -0.51 17.21
C LEU A 32 0.49 0.11 15.90
N ALA A 33 -0.83 0.05 15.69
CA ALA A 33 -1.46 0.64 14.52
C ALA A 33 -1.23 2.16 14.47
N GLU A 34 -1.41 2.87 15.59
CA GLU A 34 -1.11 4.30 15.65
C GLU A 34 0.35 4.60 15.34
N LYS A 35 1.30 3.82 15.88
CA LYS A 35 2.73 4.00 15.58
C LYS A 35 3.01 3.88 14.08
N ILE A 36 2.41 2.89 13.41
CA ILE A 36 2.55 2.69 11.97
C ILE A 36 1.93 3.87 11.22
N LEU A 37 0.68 4.23 11.53
CA LEU A 37 -0.03 5.33 10.84
C LEU A 37 0.67 6.68 11.02
N PHE A 38 1.08 7.03 12.24
CA PHE A 38 1.82 8.28 12.51
C PHE A 38 3.20 8.31 11.83
N ALA A 39 3.86 7.16 11.68
CA ALA A 39 5.13 7.08 10.95
C ALA A 39 4.97 7.26 9.43
N HIS A 40 3.76 7.09 8.89
CA HIS A 40 3.43 7.21 7.47
C HIS A 40 2.48 8.37 7.18
N LEU A 41 2.44 9.41 8.03
CA LEU A 41 1.76 10.66 7.66
C LEU A 41 2.38 11.25 6.40
N HIS A 42 1.54 11.80 5.52
CA HIS A 42 2.03 12.56 4.39
C HIS A 42 2.84 13.78 4.87
N THR A 43 3.83 14.22 4.09
CA THR A 43 4.71 15.34 4.49
C THR A 43 3.97 16.65 4.71
N ASP A 44 2.81 16.80 4.07
CA ASP A 44 1.96 17.98 4.15
C ASP A 44 1.00 17.94 5.35
N MET A 45 0.93 16.80 6.07
CA MET A 45 0.09 16.65 7.25
C MET A 45 0.80 17.13 8.51
N GLN A 46 0.15 18.05 9.22
CA GLN A 46 0.59 18.46 10.55
C GLN A 46 0.23 17.40 11.59
N LEU A 47 1.13 17.18 12.56
CA LEU A 47 0.85 16.33 13.71
C LEU A 47 -0.30 16.92 14.53
N ALA A 48 -1.37 16.14 14.68
CA ALA A 48 -2.52 16.48 15.49
C ALA A 48 -3.09 15.21 16.13
N ASP A 49 -3.96 15.38 17.14
CA ASP A 49 -4.72 14.26 17.70
C ASP A 49 -5.92 13.96 16.79
N PHE A 50 -5.70 13.03 15.87
CA PHE A 50 -6.74 12.57 14.94
C PHE A 50 -7.74 11.67 15.67
N GLU A 51 -9.01 12.09 15.68
CA GLU A 51 -10.07 11.35 16.37
C GLU A 51 -10.42 10.07 15.60
N ARG A 52 -10.38 8.94 16.31
CA ARG A 52 -10.64 7.62 15.71
C ARG A 52 -12.05 7.54 15.14
N GLY A 53 -12.13 7.12 13.87
CA GLY A 53 -13.41 6.97 13.18
C GLY A 53 -14.07 8.30 12.78
N LYS A 54 -13.42 9.45 13.01
CA LYS A 54 -13.95 10.76 12.62
C LYS A 54 -13.00 11.57 11.74
N SER A 55 -11.72 11.60 12.06
CA SER A 55 -10.74 12.36 11.30
C SER A 55 -10.38 11.66 10.00
N TYR A 56 -10.35 12.41 8.91
CA TYR A 56 -9.67 12.01 7.67
C TYR A 56 -8.19 12.37 7.79
N VAL A 57 -7.31 11.47 7.38
CA VAL A 57 -5.86 11.62 7.55
C VAL A 57 -5.17 11.18 6.28
N ASP A 58 -4.32 12.05 5.74
CA ASP A 58 -3.54 11.73 4.56
C ASP A 58 -2.28 10.97 4.97
N PHE A 59 -2.19 9.73 4.50
CA PHE A 59 -1.03 8.87 4.67
C PHE A 59 -0.23 8.79 3.36
N ALA A 60 1.03 8.40 3.48
CA ALA A 60 1.91 8.05 2.37
C ALA A 60 2.18 6.53 2.38
N PRO A 61 1.34 5.71 1.71
CA PRO A 61 1.59 4.27 1.61
C PRO A 61 2.89 3.97 0.86
N ASP A 62 3.64 2.98 1.33
CA ASP A 62 4.91 2.60 0.71
C ASP A 62 4.76 1.82 -0.61
N ARG A 63 3.62 1.16 -0.82
CA ARG A 63 3.34 0.37 -2.03
C ARG A 63 1.84 0.18 -2.27
N VAL A 64 1.51 -0.20 -3.50
CA VAL A 64 0.17 -0.59 -3.92
C VAL A 64 0.22 -2.02 -4.45
N ALA A 65 -0.74 -2.85 -4.05
CA ALA A 65 -0.92 -4.18 -4.61
C ALA A 65 -2.37 -4.31 -5.08
N MET A 66 -2.55 -4.83 -6.28
CA MET A 66 -3.86 -5.07 -6.89
C MET A 66 -3.95 -6.53 -7.32
N GLN A 67 -5.18 -7.04 -7.36
CA GLN A 67 -5.50 -8.32 -7.99
C GLN A 67 -6.16 -8.09 -9.35
N ASP A 68 -6.05 -9.03 -10.27
CA ASP A 68 -6.51 -8.93 -11.67
C ASP A 68 -7.99 -8.57 -11.85
N ALA A 69 -8.89 -9.04 -10.98
CA ALA A 69 -10.31 -8.69 -11.02
C ALA A 69 -10.60 -7.19 -10.70
N THR A 70 -9.69 -6.47 -10.04
CA THR A 70 -9.84 -5.04 -9.66
C THR A 70 -8.80 -4.14 -10.32
N ALA A 71 -7.64 -4.70 -10.67
CA ALA A 71 -6.54 -3.98 -11.30
C ALA A 71 -6.94 -3.37 -12.63
N GLN A 72 -7.82 -4.03 -13.40
CA GLN A 72 -8.26 -3.54 -14.70
C GLN A 72 -8.82 -2.11 -14.62
N MET A 73 -9.79 -1.87 -13.74
CA MET A 73 -10.40 -0.55 -13.61
C MET A 73 -9.48 0.45 -12.90
N ALA A 74 -8.63 0.01 -11.97
CA ALA A 74 -7.63 0.87 -11.34
C ALA A 74 -6.59 1.38 -12.35
N LEU A 75 -6.09 0.51 -13.23
CA LEU A 75 -5.13 0.85 -14.28
C LEU A 75 -5.75 1.77 -15.32
N LEU A 76 -6.98 1.52 -15.76
CA LEU A 76 -7.69 2.40 -16.69
C LEU A 76 -7.88 3.81 -16.12
N GLN A 77 -8.26 3.94 -14.85
CA GLN A 77 -8.34 5.24 -14.19
C GLN A 77 -6.96 5.90 -14.05
N PHE A 78 -5.92 5.11 -13.77
CA PHE A 78 -4.54 5.60 -13.70
C PHE A 78 -4.06 6.15 -15.06
N MET A 79 -4.39 5.46 -16.16
CA MET A 79 -4.12 5.93 -17.52
C MET A 79 -4.86 7.24 -17.82
N GLN A 80 -6.13 7.33 -17.41
CA GLN A 80 -6.95 8.53 -17.59
C GLN A 80 -6.46 9.73 -16.77
N ALA A 81 -5.81 9.49 -15.62
CA ALA A 81 -5.19 10.54 -14.81
C ALA A 81 -3.97 11.20 -15.48
N GLY A 82 -3.52 10.72 -16.64
CA GLY A 82 -2.45 11.33 -17.42
C GLY A 82 -1.06 11.25 -16.76
N ARG A 83 -0.87 10.36 -15.79
CA ARG A 83 0.42 10.17 -15.12
C ARG A 83 1.31 9.23 -15.93
N PRO A 84 2.59 9.57 -16.17
CA PRO A 84 3.47 8.77 -17.02
C PRO A 84 3.96 7.47 -16.33
N LYS A 85 3.94 7.42 -14.99
CA LYS A 85 4.37 6.26 -14.19
C LYS A 85 3.80 6.32 -12.78
N VAL A 86 3.71 5.16 -12.13
CA VAL A 86 3.33 5.03 -10.72
C VAL A 86 4.32 5.75 -9.79
N ALA A 87 3.82 6.26 -8.66
CA ALA A 87 4.63 7.01 -7.70
C ALA A 87 5.37 6.12 -6.69
N VAL A 88 4.82 4.93 -6.40
CA VAL A 88 5.38 3.94 -5.47
C VAL A 88 5.39 2.56 -6.12
N PRO A 89 6.23 1.61 -5.64
CA PRO A 89 6.21 0.23 -6.12
C PRO A 89 4.78 -0.32 -6.15
N SER A 90 4.38 -0.82 -7.32
CA SER A 90 3.01 -1.26 -7.58
C SER A 90 3.02 -2.61 -8.28
N THR A 91 2.21 -3.56 -7.82
CA THR A 91 2.11 -4.90 -8.41
C THR A 91 0.66 -5.24 -8.78
N VAL A 92 0.51 -6.04 -9.84
CA VAL A 92 -0.75 -6.72 -10.18
C VAL A 92 -0.51 -8.21 -10.05
N HIS A 93 -1.38 -8.89 -9.33
CA HIS A 93 -1.38 -10.33 -9.13
C HIS A 93 -2.53 -10.94 -9.94
N CYS A 94 -2.21 -11.85 -10.86
CA CYS A 94 -3.21 -12.53 -11.69
C CYS A 94 -3.62 -13.85 -11.04
N ASP A 95 -4.56 -13.78 -10.10
CA ASP A 95 -4.95 -14.89 -9.23
C ASP A 95 -6.47 -15.12 -9.15
N HIS A 96 -7.33 -14.17 -9.55
CA HIS A 96 -8.79 -14.31 -9.39
C HIS A 96 -9.50 -14.86 -10.63
N LEU A 97 -8.94 -14.68 -11.83
CA LEU A 97 -9.62 -15.01 -13.08
C LEU A 97 -9.28 -16.41 -13.63
N ILE A 98 -8.57 -17.23 -12.85
CA ILE A 98 -8.27 -18.63 -13.21
C ILE A 98 -9.47 -19.51 -12.87
N VAL A 99 -10.13 -20.03 -13.90
CA VAL A 99 -11.29 -20.92 -13.73
C VAL A 99 -10.82 -22.33 -13.36
N ALA A 100 -11.18 -22.79 -12.15
CA ALA A 100 -10.95 -24.16 -11.73
C ALA A 100 -11.96 -25.11 -12.42
N LYS A 101 -11.49 -25.92 -13.38
CA LYS A 101 -12.34 -26.82 -14.17
C LYS A 101 -11.76 -28.22 -14.28
N ASP A 102 -10.51 -28.36 -14.75
CA ASP A 102 -9.90 -29.65 -15.05
C ASP A 102 -8.83 -30.04 -14.02
N ASN A 103 -7.77 -29.23 -13.90
CA ASN A 103 -6.69 -29.35 -12.91
C ASN A 103 -5.78 -28.12 -12.97
N SER A 104 -4.93 -27.93 -11.95
CA SER A 104 -4.07 -26.73 -11.85
C SER A 104 -3.18 -26.47 -13.06
N LYS A 105 -2.58 -27.52 -13.66
CA LYS A 105 -1.69 -27.34 -14.81
C LYS A 105 -2.48 -26.93 -16.05
N THR A 106 -3.58 -27.63 -16.32
CA THR A 106 -4.43 -27.35 -17.48
C THR A 106 -5.14 -26.00 -17.37
N ASP A 107 -5.69 -25.68 -16.20
CA ASP A 107 -6.44 -24.45 -15.98
C ASP A 107 -5.53 -23.21 -15.96
N LEU A 108 -4.30 -23.33 -15.43
CA LEU A 108 -3.31 -22.27 -15.48
C LEU A 108 -2.80 -22.03 -16.91
N ASP A 109 -2.50 -23.10 -17.65
CA ASP A 109 -2.09 -22.98 -19.05
C ASP A 109 -3.21 -22.34 -19.90
N ARG A 110 -4.46 -22.70 -19.62
CA ARG A 110 -5.63 -22.04 -20.23
C ARG A 110 -5.66 -20.55 -19.91
N ALA A 111 -5.58 -20.17 -18.64
CA ALA A 111 -5.66 -18.78 -18.21
C ALA A 111 -4.51 -17.90 -18.77
N VAL A 112 -3.34 -18.48 -19.06
CA VAL A 112 -2.21 -17.75 -19.65
C VAL A 112 -2.38 -17.53 -21.15
N ASN A 113 -2.99 -18.47 -21.87
CA ASN A 113 -3.05 -18.46 -23.33
C ASN A 113 -4.40 -18.04 -23.92
N GLU A 114 -5.49 -18.23 -23.18
CA GLU A 114 -6.83 -17.80 -23.57
C GLU A 114 -7.07 -16.41 -22.96
N SER A 115 -6.85 -15.36 -23.76
CA SER A 115 -7.16 -13.96 -23.46
C SER A 115 -7.93 -13.34 -24.63
#